data_AF-A0A5J9W840-F1
#
_entry.id   AF-A0A5J9W840-F1
#
_cell.length_a   1.000
_cell.length_b   1.000
_cell.length_c   1.000
_cell.angle_alpha   90.00
_cell.angle_beta   90.00
_cell.angle_gamma   90.00
#
_symmetry.space_group_name_H-M   'P 1'
#
loop_
_entity.id
_entity.type
_entity.pdbx_description
1 polymer ?
#
loop_
_entity_poly.entity_id
_entity_poly.type
_entity_poly.pdbx_seq_one_letter_code
_entity_poly.pdbx_strand_id
1 'polypeptide(L)'
;VKQADELENILAKKFLRFLSMRAEAFQVLRRKAVQGYDISFLITNYHCEDMHKHKLVDFIVQFMEDIDKEIRELKLSVNTRGRLVATEFLKQFI
;
A
#
# COMPACT_ATOMS: atom_id res chain seq x y z
N VAL A 1 -1.67 5.30 -7.49
CA VAL A 1 -0.79 5.70 -6.37
C VAL A 1 0.44 6.39 -6.95
N LYS A 2 1.02 7.39 -6.29
CA LYS A 2 2.22 8.07 -6.85
C LYS A 2 3.40 7.10 -6.82
N GLN A 3 4.04 6.91 -7.97
CA GLN A 3 5.20 6.02 -8.13
C GLN A 3 6.30 6.84 -8.82
N ALA A 4 7.24 7.39 -8.04
CA ALA A 4 8.26 8.30 -8.55
C ALA A 4 9.42 7.58 -9.23
N ASP A 5 9.66 6.31 -8.88
CA ASP A 5 10.71 5.47 -9.47
C ASP A 5 10.32 3.98 -9.48
N GLU A 6 11.21 3.16 -10.07
CA GLU A 6 11.00 1.72 -10.23
C GLU A 6 10.89 0.98 -8.88
N LEU A 7 11.67 1.40 -7.87
CA LEU A 7 11.61 0.80 -6.53
C LEU A 7 10.23 1.07 -5.90
N GLU A 8 9.76 2.31 -5.94
CA GLU A 8 8.41 2.66 -5.47
C GLU A 8 7.32 1.91 -6.24
N ASN A 9 7.46 1.74 -7.55
CA ASN A 9 6.50 0.97 -8.36
C ASN A 9 6.40 -0.50 -7.87
N ILE A 10 7.54 -1.16 -7.65
CA ILE A 10 7.57 -2.54 -7.15
C ILE A 10 6.99 -2.62 -5.73
N LEU A 11 7.36 -1.69 -4.86
CA LEU A 11 6.86 -1.61 -3.49
C LEU A 11 5.35 -1.41 -3.46
N ALA A 12 4.83 -0.43 -4.21
CA ALA A 12 3.40 -0.15 -4.33
C ALA A 12 2.63 -1.38 -4.82
N LYS A 13 3.08 -2.01 -5.91
CA LYS A 13 2.44 -3.22 -6.45
C LYS A 13 2.39 -4.36 -5.43
N LYS A 14 3.50 -4.63 -4.73
CA LYS A 14 3.55 -5.70 -3.71
C LYS A 14 2.66 -5.39 -2.52
N PHE A 15 2.71 -4.16 -2.01
CA PHE A 15 1.95 -3.71 -0.85
C PHE A 15 0.43 -3.73 -1.13
N LEU A 16 0.00 -3.18 -2.26
CA LEU A 16 -1.42 -3.13 -2.63
C LEU A 16 -1.98 -4.51 -2.98
N ARG A 17 -1.16 -5.39 -3.58
CA ARG A 17 -1.52 -6.81 -3.76
C ARG A 17 -1.74 -7.48 -2.41
N PHE A 18 -0.89 -7.22 -1.43
CA PHE A 18 -1.04 -7.76 -0.08
C PHE A 18 -2.31 -7.28 0.62
N LEU A 19 -2.64 -5.99 0.50
CA LEU A 19 -3.91 -5.45 1.02
C LEU A 19 -5.13 -6.07 0.32
N SER A 20 -5.06 -6.25 -1.00
CA SER A 20 -6.15 -6.87 -1.77
C SER A 20 -6.43 -8.32 -1.38
N MET A 21 -5.40 -9.06 -0.93
CA MET A 21 -5.58 -10.43 -0.38
C MET A 21 -6.35 -10.43 0.94
N ARG A 22 -6.44 -9.29 1.64
CA ARG A 22 -7.14 -9.12 2.91
C ARG A 22 -8.48 -8.38 2.75
N ALA A 23 -8.98 -8.28 1.52
CA ALA A 23 -10.25 -7.62 1.20
C ALA A 23 -11.46 -8.19 1.96
N GLU A 24 -11.39 -9.40 2.54
CA GLU A 24 -12.46 -9.92 3.40
C GLU A 24 -12.58 -9.16 4.73
N ALA A 25 -11.45 -8.72 5.30
CA ALA A 25 -11.44 -7.86 6.48
C ALA A 25 -11.79 -6.40 6.12
N PHE A 26 -11.50 -5.99 4.90
CA PHE A 26 -11.82 -4.67 4.36
C PHE A 26 -12.99 -4.78 3.38
N GLN A 27 -14.21 -4.88 3.90
CA GLN A 27 -15.44 -5.18 3.14
C GLN A 27 -15.65 -4.32 1.87
N VAL A 28 -15.15 -3.09 1.87
CA VAL A 28 -15.27 -2.14 0.74
C VAL A 28 -14.15 -2.25 -0.29
N LEU A 29 -13.13 -3.09 -0.07
CA LEU A 29 -11.99 -3.25 -0.96
C LEU A 29 -12.27 -4.34 -2.02
N ARG A 30 -11.93 -4.07 -3.28
CA ARG A 30 -11.99 -5.11 -4.32
C ARG A 30 -10.80 -6.04 -4.21
N ARG A 31 -11.03 -7.36 -4.31
CA ARG A 31 -9.98 -8.40 -4.38
C ARG A 31 -9.02 -8.22 -5.56
N LYS A 32 -9.50 -7.58 -6.63
CA LYS A 32 -8.71 -7.25 -7.82
C LYS A 32 -9.05 -5.83 -8.26
N ALA A 33 -8.03 -5.01 -8.48
CA ALA A 33 -8.20 -3.66 -9.01
C ALA A 33 -8.75 -3.69 -10.45
N VAL A 34 -9.39 -2.59 -10.86
CA VAL A 34 -9.73 -2.36 -12.27
C VAL A 34 -8.44 -2.26 -13.10
N GLN A 35 -8.48 -2.68 -14.35
CA GLN A 35 -7.33 -2.58 -15.25
C GLN A 35 -6.83 -1.14 -15.33
N GLY A 36 -5.51 -0.95 -15.22
CA GLY A 36 -4.88 0.36 -15.22
C GLY A 36 -4.83 1.06 -13.86
N TYR A 37 -5.41 0.46 -12.81
CA TYR A 37 -5.39 1.00 -11.45
C TYR A 37 -4.69 0.05 -10.47
N ASP A 38 -4.04 0.63 -9.46
CA ASP A 38 -3.31 -0.15 -8.46
C ASP A 38 -4.23 -0.75 -7.37
N ILE A 39 -5.37 -0.10 -7.10
CA ILE A 39 -6.34 -0.47 -6.07
C ILE A 39 -7.74 -0.01 -6.49
N SER A 40 -8.79 -0.65 -5.97
CA SER A 40 -10.17 -0.25 -6.25
C SER A 40 -11.09 -0.57 -5.08
N PHE A 41 -12.06 0.30 -4.85
CA PHE A 41 -13.12 0.11 -3.85
C PHE A 41 -14.43 -0.29 -4.55
N LEU A 42 -15.24 -1.09 -3.86
CA LEU A 42 -16.62 -1.41 -4.24
C LEU A 42 -17.52 -1.08 -3.06
N ILE A 43 -18.31 -0.03 -3.21
CA ILE A 43 -19.26 0.43 -2.20
C ILE A 43 -20.66 0.08 -2.70
N THR A 44 -21.36 -0.77 -1.97
CA THR A 44 -22.73 -1.18 -2.27
C THR A 44 -23.73 -0.44 -1.37
N ASN A 45 -25.02 -0.61 -1.62
CA ASN A 45 -26.06 -0.11 -0.73
C ASN A 45 -25.97 -0.75 0.67
N TYR A 46 -25.63 -2.04 0.77
CA TYR A 46 -25.44 -2.72 2.06
C TYR A 46 -24.38 -2.04 2.93
N HIS A 47 -23.24 -1.64 2.35
CA HIS A 47 -22.22 -0.88 3.09
C HIS A 47 -22.76 0.46 3.59
N CYS A 48 -23.65 1.11 2.83
CA CYS A 48 -24.26 2.38 3.21
C CYS A 48 -25.38 2.24 4.24
N GLU A 49 -25.94 1.04 4.39
CA GLU A 49 -26.96 0.68 5.39
C GLU A 49 -26.29 0.28 6.71
N ASP A 50 -25.22 -0.53 6.65
CA ASP A 50 -24.50 -1.05 7.82
C ASP A 50 -23.46 -0.06 8.38
N MET A 51 -22.96 0.87 7.55
CA MET A 51 -21.89 1.81 7.93
C MET A 51 -22.33 3.26 7.74
N HIS A 52 -21.81 4.15 8.61
CA HIS A 52 -22.01 5.58 8.44
C HIS A 52 -21.28 6.11 7.21
N LYS A 53 -22.02 6.64 6.23
CA LYS A 53 -21.49 7.14 4.95
C LYS A 53 -20.31 8.12 5.13
N HIS A 54 -20.41 9.04 6.08
CA HIS A 54 -19.33 10.00 6.34
C HIS A 54 -18.05 9.31 6.85
N LYS A 55 -18.17 8.30 7.71
CA LYS A 55 -17.03 7.49 8.17
C LYS A 55 -16.43 6.65 7.06
N LEU A 56 -17.23 6.20 6.10
CA LEU A 56 -16.71 5.47 4.94
C LEU A 56 -15.86 6.40 4.04
N VAL A 57 -16.29 7.65 3.87
CA VAL A 57 -15.50 8.67 3.16
C VAL A 57 -14.21 8.97 3.92
N ASP A 58 -14.30 9.23 5.23
CA ASP A 58 -13.13 9.48 6.08
C ASP A 58 -12.12 8.32 5.99
N PHE A 59 -12.61 7.07 6.02
CA PHE A 59 -11.79 5.88 5.88
C PHE A 59 -11.05 5.84 4.53
N ILE A 60 -11.72 6.12 3.42
CA ILE A 60 -11.09 6.09 2.09
C ILE A 60 -10.00 7.16 1.97
N VAL A 61 -10.27 8.36 2.50
CA VAL A 61 -9.28 9.46 2.51
C VAL A 61 -8.05 9.05 3.34
N GLN A 62 -8.27 8.62 4.58
CA GLN A 62 -7.19 8.17 5.47
C GLN A 62 -6.38 7.03 4.84
N PHE A 63 -7.06 6.05 4.26
CA PHE A 63 -6.41 4.90 3.64
C PHE A 63 -5.51 5.29 2.47
N MET A 64 -5.93 6.27 1.65
CA MET A 64 -5.11 6.79 0.56
C MET A 64 -3.87 7.53 1.07
N GLU A 65 -4.00 8.30 2.15
CA GLU A 65 -2.86 8.98 2.79
C GLU A 65 -1.87 7.99 3.42
N ASP A 66 -2.38 6.98 4.12
CA ASP A 66 -1.57 5.96 4.79
C ASP A 66 -0.79 5.10 3.80
N ILE A 67 -1.37 4.76 2.64
CA ILE A 67 -0.64 4.03 1.58
C ILE A 67 0.58 4.81 1.10
N ASP A 68 0.41 6.10 0.82
CA ASP A 68 1.48 6.94 0.31
C ASP A 68 2.61 7.08 1.35
N LYS A 69 2.24 7.18 2.63
CA LYS A 69 3.19 7.22 3.74
C LYS A 69 3.95 5.89 3.88
N GLU A 70 3.23 4.78 3.89
CA GLU A 70 3.81 3.44 4.06
C GLU A 70 4.79 3.09 2.92
N ILE A 71 4.46 3.44 1.67
CA ILE A 71 5.37 3.21 0.54
C ILE A 71 6.68 3.99 0.69
N ARG A 72 6.61 5.25 1.18
CA ARG A 72 7.81 6.05 1.46
C ARG A 72 8.65 5.45 2.57
N GLU A 73 8.02 4.97 3.64
CA GLU A 73 8.70 4.31 4.76
C GLU A 73 9.37 3.00 4.31
N LEU A 74 8.69 2.19 3.49
CA LEU A 74 9.26 0.97 2.90
C LEU A 74 10.49 1.28 2.04
N LYS A 75 10.44 2.34 1.22
CA LYS A 75 11.58 2.77 0.41
C LYS A 75 12.78 3.16 1.27
N LEU A 76 12.55 3.96 2.32
CA LEU A 76 13.61 4.34 3.27
C LEU A 76 14.20 3.11 3.98
N SER A 77 13.36 2.15 4.35
CA SER A 77 13.77 0.88 4.98
C SER A 77 14.66 0.05 4.05
N VAL A 78 14.28 -0.11 2.77
CA VAL A 78 15.08 -0.83 1.77
C VAL A 78 16.45 -0.18 1.60
N ASN A 79 16.50 1.15 1.43
CA ASN A 79 17.76 1.87 1.27
C ASN A 79 18.67 1.74 2.49
N THR A 80 18.09 1.83 3.69
CA THR A 80 18.85 1.71 4.94
C THR A 80 19.42 0.31 5.09
N ARG A 81 18.64 -0.74 4.83
CA ARG A 81 19.10 -2.12 4.87
C ARG A 81 20.16 -2.41 3.80
N GLY A 82 19.99 -1.88 2.59
CA GLY A 82 20.98 -2.00 1.51
C GLY A 82 22.34 -1.44 1.91
N ARG A 83 22.37 -0.24 2.52
CA ARG A 83 23.60 0.36 3.05
C ARG A 83 24.24 -0.47 4.15
N LEU A 84 23.44 -0.98 5.09
CA LEU A 84 23.93 -1.82 6.19
C LEU A 84 24.60 -3.09 5.64
N VAL A 85 23.92 -3.81 4.74
CA VAL A 85 24.46 -5.04 4.15
C VAL A 85 25.76 -4.77 3.38
N ALA A 86 25.82 -3.70 2.59
CA ALA A 86 27.03 -3.33 1.87
C ALA A 86 28.19 -3.00 2.82
N THR A 87 27.90 -2.28 3.91
CA THR A 87 28.90 -1.93 4.93
C THR A 87 29.45 -3.18 5.63
N GLU A 88 28.56 -4.06 6.10
CA GLU A 88 28.97 -5.29 6.80
C GLU A 88 29.73 -6.26 5.89
N PHE A 89 29.35 -6.35 4.61
CA PHE A 89 30.08 -7.15 3.62
C PHE A 89 31.50 -6.62 3.40
N LEU A 90 31.66 -5.31 3.19
CA LEU A 90 32.97 -4.70 2.93
C LEU A 90 33.92 -4.76 4.13
N LYS A 91 33.40 -4.73 5.36
CA LYS A 91 34.20 -4.96 6.58
C LYS A 91 34.91 -6.32 6.61
N GLN A 92 34.46 -7.31 5.84
CA GLN A 92 35.13 -8.62 5.78
C GLN A 92 36.40 -8.61 4.93
N PHE A 93 36.63 -7.55 4.14
CA PHE A 93 37.76 -7.43 3.20
C PHE A 93 38.78 -6.35 3.60
N ILE A 94 38.54 -5.68 4.74
CA ILE A 94 39.42 -4.68 5.36
C ILE A 94 39.95 -5.29 6.65
#